data_AF-A0A4S8PT25-F1
#
_entry.id   AF-A0A4S8PT25-F1
#
_cell.length_a   1.000
_cell.length_b   1.000
_cell.length_c   1.000
_cell.angle_alpha   90.00
_cell.angle_beta   90.00
_cell.angle_gamma   90.00
#
_symmetry.space_group_name_H-M   'P 1'
#
loop_
_entity.id
_entity.type
_entity.pdbx_description
1 polymer ?
#
loop_
_entity_poly.entity_id
_entity_poly.type
_entity_poly.pdbx_seq_one_letter_code
_entity_poly.pdbx_strand_id
1 'polypeptide(L)'
;MTFADSNRASIRYIAESTSEWGTIPADGKSRQLRFTSSSLAAQKETTVSEELRADRMVSSVPEVSASSEGEINFELSAGSQDDFLQAFVLGAWTRPMTFDYFKGVAVSWVANNRLLIAGQDARGYFEVGRRIKVEGFVANDVNNGYFEIAALAMSGDDTQITVTTTTSVPEGSSAATKVLDANDVIVANNSGLRLGTADASTIDSNGANAFASAIAAGQLSVGQMIFLDLPVSEITFDSYTVTFAAAATAGDKIIVNDGLNVIDFTAGREYQVGADELESAAAFALAVNQKRVAGNINAKAVAAAGVVTVYILSNHVNSEASTTGAGITVGAKVAATAADARGFYKLTGVADDVLTVTPQIPTVAAPGVATIKGSMLRNPGDVEDITPQSFALEQSFNDVDKHFIQNGMRVGSFSLEVASGSIVTGAMNFMGKETQTVTASRLGKAPYTTLESTATEVMNATTNVGNLTKNGAILSTAVQSLSIEGDASLRNQNAVGSKFARGIGTGRFQLTGALTAYFEDLTMYNHFLNHDTISIGFDFKDQDSNVYYYTIPALKITSDPITPGGIDQDVLEEMEWSALRDAATRCMLQVDRFSSVLPT
;
A
#
# COMPACT_ATOMS: atom_id res chain seq x y z
N MET A 1 -1.23 14.09 -42.76
CA MET A 1 -0.12 13.51 -41.96
C MET A 1 -0.67 13.28 -40.57
N THR A 2 -0.53 12.06 -40.05
CA THR A 2 -0.86 11.74 -38.66
C THR A 2 0.41 11.93 -37.82
N PHE A 3 0.30 12.67 -36.72
CA PHE A 3 1.38 12.92 -35.78
C PHE A 3 1.01 12.29 -34.45
N ALA A 4 2.00 11.81 -33.71
CA ALA A 4 1.79 11.25 -32.37
C ALA A 4 1.55 12.36 -31.34
N ASP A 5 0.59 12.16 -30.45
CA ASP A 5 0.27 13.00 -29.30
C ASP A 5 0.75 12.32 -28.00
N SER A 6 1.51 13.04 -27.18
CA SER A 6 2.00 12.56 -25.89
C SER A 6 0.86 12.17 -24.94
N ASN A 7 -0.30 12.83 -25.03
CA ASN A 7 -1.49 12.52 -24.21
C ASN A 7 -2.14 11.18 -24.58
N ARG A 8 -1.72 10.56 -25.69
CA ARG A 8 -2.18 9.25 -26.14
C ARG A 8 -1.10 8.17 -26.03
N ALA A 9 0.02 8.49 -25.37
CA ALA A 9 1.07 7.53 -25.08
C ALA A 9 0.67 6.59 -23.92
N SER A 10 1.11 5.34 -23.96
CA SER A 10 0.97 4.40 -22.85
C SER A 10 2.21 3.52 -22.69
N ILE A 11 2.43 3.02 -21.47
CA ILE A 11 3.47 2.03 -21.18
C ILE A 11 2.81 0.81 -20.54
N ARG A 12 3.07 -0.37 -21.10
CA ARG A 12 2.71 -1.66 -20.51
C ARG A 12 3.97 -2.44 -20.16
N TYR A 13 3.91 -3.25 -19.12
CA TYR A 13 5.03 -4.07 -18.70
C TYR A 13 4.61 -5.51 -18.39
N ILE A 14 5.58 -6.40 -18.46
CA ILE A 14 5.49 -7.79 -17.99
C ILE A 14 6.86 -8.21 -17.45
N ALA A 15 6.89 -9.01 -16.38
CA ALA A 15 8.12 -9.63 -15.92
C ALA A 15 8.66 -10.61 -16.97
N GLU A 16 9.97 -10.63 -17.17
CA GLU A 16 10.60 -11.55 -18.13
C GLU A 16 10.74 -12.97 -17.60
N SER A 17 11.07 -13.89 -18.50
CA SER A 17 11.39 -15.27 -18.12
C SER A 17 12.57 -15.32 -17.15
N THR A 18 12.42 -16.04 -16.04
CA THR A 18 13.51 -16.28 -15.09
C THR A 18 14.57 -17.25 -15.64
N SER A 19 14.24 -18.02 -16.68
CA SER A 19 15.18 -18.98 -17.29
C SER A 19 16.17 -18.32 -18.25
N GLU A 20 15.84 -17.16 -18.82
CA GLU A 20 16.68 -16.46 -19.79
C GLU A 20 16.40 -14.94 -19.79
N TRP A 21 17.43 -14.15 -19.52
CA TRP A 21 17.33 -12.69 -19.50
C TRP A 21 17.10 -12.09 -20.90
N GLY A 22 16.19 -11.12 -20.98
CA GLY A 22 15.80 -10.48 -22.24
C GLY A 22 14.79 -11.27 -23.06
N THR A 23 14.20 -12.33 -22.49
CA THR A 23 13.19 -13.16 -23.15
C THR A 23 11.80 -12.86 -22.58
N ILE A 24 10.95 -12.30 -23.43
CA ILE A 24 9.54 -12.00 -23.12
C ILE A 24 8.75 -13.31 -23.05
N PRO A 25 8.00 -13.59 -21.96
CA PRO A 25 7.14 -14.76 -21.86
C PRO A 25 6.13 -14.87 -23.00
N ALA A 26 5.74 -16.10 -23.36
CA ALA A 26 4.79 -16.36 -24.44
C ALA A 26 3.36 -15.94 -24.08
N ASP A 27 3.01 -16.02 -22.80
CA ASP A 27 1.74 -15.59 -22.21
C ASP A 27 1.99 -14.97 -20.83
N GLY A 28 0.92 -14.53 -20.17
CA GLY A 28 0.98 -13.96 -18.83
C GLY A 28 0.06 -12.76 -18.64
N LYS A 29 0.21 -12.08 -17.50
CA LYS A 29 -0.53 -10.87 -17.16
C LYS A 29 0.35 -9.66 -17.49
N SER A 30 -0.05 -8.87 -18.48
CA SER A 30 0.60 -7.58 -18.75
C SER A 30 -0.15 -6.48 -18.02
N ARG A 31 0.56 -5.47 -17.50
CA ARG A 31 -0.06 -4.39 -16.73
C ARG A 31 0.31 -3.04 -17.31
N GLN A 32 -0.63 -2.11 -17.31
CA GLN A 32 -0.37 -0.71 -17.63
C GLN A 32 0.32 -0.01 -16.46
N LEU A 33 1.35 0.78 -16.77
CA LEU A 33 2.06 1.61 -15.81
C LEU A 33 1.47 3.02 -15.78
N ARG A 34 1.33 3.60 -14.58
CA ARG A 34 1.07 5.04 -14.41
C ARG A 34 2.41 5.77 -14.43
N PHE A 35 2.53 6.75 -15.32
CA PHE A 35 3.74 7.56 -15.52
C PHE A 35 3.36 9.00 -15.86
N THR A 36 4.27 9.94 -15.59
CA THR A 36 4.14 11.35 -15.97
C THR A 36 5.01 11.70 -17.17
N SER A 37 6.18 11.05 -17.30
CA SER A 37 7.03 11.15 -18.49
C SER A 37 7.90 9.91 -18.67
N SER A 38 8.46 9.75 -19.87
CA SER A 38 9.37 8.66 -20.20
C SER A 38 10.42 9.14 -21.20
N SER A 39 11.68 8.77 -20.95
CA SER A 39 12.83 9.01 -21.84
C SER A 39 13.44 7.72 -22.38
N LEU A 40 12.69 6.60 -22.31
CA LEU A 40 13.13 5.30 -22.83
C LEU A 40 13.53 5.39 -24.31
N ALA A 41 14.76 5.03 -24.62
CA ALA A 41 15.32 5.13 -25.96
C ALA A 41 16.32 4.01 -26.27
N ALA A 42 16.43 3.69 -27.56
CA ALA A 42 17.49 2.85 -28.07
C ALA A 42 18.81 3.65 -28.08
N GLN A 43 19.86 3.08 -27.51
CA GLN A 43 21.20 3.65 -27.53
C GLN A 43 22.08 2.89 -28.52
N LYS A 44 22.95 3.62 -29.23
CA LYS A 44 23.93 3.06 -30.16
C LYS A 44 25.27 3.75 -29.98
N GLU A 45 26.31 2.95 -29.83
CA GLU A 45 27.69 3.42 -29.84
C GLU A 45 28.31 3.17 -31.20
N THR A 46 29.01 4.17 -31.72
CA THR A 46 29.73 4.09 -33.00
C THR A 46 31.15 4.60 -32.83
N THR A 47 32.09 4.02 -33.56
CA THR A 47 33.49 4.48 -33.58
C THR A 47 33.86 4.88 -35.00
N VAL A 48 34.54 6.02 -35.16
CA VAL A 48 35.06 6.43 -36.47
C VAL A 48 36.35 5.67 -36.74
N SER A 49 36.47 5.08 -37.93
CA SER A 49 37.69 4.38 -38.35
C SER A 49 38.89 5.34 -38.36
N GLU A 50 39.98 4.95 -37.70
CA GLU A 50 41.27 5.67 -37.73
C GLU A 50 42.13 5.33 -38.96
N GLU A 51 41.55 4.69 -39.97
CA GLU A 51 42.25 4.34 -41.21
C GLU A 51 42.80 5.58 -41.93
N LEU A 52 44.12 5.62 -42.12
CA LEU A 52 44.79 6.69 -42.85
C LEU A 52 44.51 6.59 -44.35
N ARG A 53 43.83 7.60 -44.90
CA ARG A 53 43.57 7.72 -46.34
C ARG A 53 44.18 8.98 -46.93
N ALA A 54 44.75 8.84 -48.14
CA ALA A 54 45.36 9.95 -48.87
C ALA A 54 44.36 11.01 -49.33
N ASP A 55 43.07 10.66 -49.45
CA ASP A 55 41.98 11.57 -49.81
C ASP A 55 41.44 12.38 -48.61
N ARG A 56 41.96 12.13 -47.40
CA ARG A 56 41.59 12.80 -46.13
C ARG A 56 40.11 12.61 -45.76
N MET A 57 39.47 11.53 -46.21
CA MET A 57 38.07 11.23 -45.92
C MET A 57 37.92 10.11 -44.88
N VAL A 58 36.81 10.11 -44.14
CA VAL A 58 36.44 9.05 -43.20
C VAL A 58 35.99 7.81 -43.97
N SER A 59 36.61 6.66 -43.71
CA SER A 59 36.32 5.42 -44.44
C SER A 59 35.08 4.69 -43.94
N SER A 60 34.86 4.70 -42.63
CA SER A 60 33.78 3.97 -42.00
C SER A 60 33.47 4.49 -40.60
N VAL A 61 32.21 4.29 -40.20
CA VAL A 61 31.72 4.53 -38.84
C VAL A 61 30.95 3.28 -38.41
N PRO A 62 31.62 2.20 -38.00
CA PRO A 62 30.96 0.99 -37.52
C PRO A 62 30.21 1.23 -36.20
N GLU A 63 29.08 0.52 -36.05
CA GLU A 63 28.38 0.34 -34.78
C GLU A 63 29.13 -0.70 -33.92
N VAL A 64 29.44 -0.35 -32.67
CA VAL A 64 30.25 -1.17 -31.78
C VAL A 64 29.45 -1.77 -30.61
N SER A 65 28.34 -1.14 -30.23
CA SER A 65 27.36 -1.70 -29.28
C SER A 65 26.00 -1.02 -29.39
N ALA A 66 24.96 -1.67 -28.88
CA ALA A 66 23.64 -1.09 -28.69
C ALA A 66 23.02 -1.54 -27.35
N SER A 67 22.18 -0.70 -26.77
CA SER A 67 21.41 -0.98 -25.55
C SER A 67 20.04 -0.27 -25.58
N SER A 68 19.23 -0.49 -24.56
CA SER A 68 17.97 0.23 -24.34
C SER A 68 17.99 0.83 -22.94
N GLU A 69 17.86 2.14 -22.82
CA GLU A 69 18.05 2.86 -21.55
C GLU A 69 17.07 4.03 -21.44
N GLY A 70 16.84 4.52 -20.23
CA GLY A 70 16.08 5.74 -20.00
C GLY A 70 15.29 5.69 -18.69
N GLU A 71 14.61 6.79 -18.40
CA GLU A 71 13.91 7.02 -17.15
C GLU A 71 12.39 7.02 -17.36
N ILE A 72 11.67 6.58 -16.33
CA ILE A 72 10.23 6.75 -16.21
C ILE A 72 9.96 7.53 -14.92
N ASN A 73 9.30 8.68 -15.06
CA ASN A 73 8.84 9.49 -13.93
C ASN A 73 7.40 9.15 -13.57
N PHE A 74 7.05 9.23 -12.29
CA PHE A 74 5.74 8.87 -11.78
C PHE A 74 5.32 9.74 -10.58
N GLU A 75 4.03 9.69 -10.28
CA GLU A 75 3.45 10.15 -9.01
C GLU A 75 3.14 8.91 -8.16
N LEU A 76 3.49 8.94 -6.88
CA LEU A 76 3.35 7.78 -6.01
C LEU A 76 1.87 7.42 -5.82
N SER A 77 1.54 6.14 -6.01
CA SER A 77 0.22 5.58 -5.72
C SER A 77 0.38 4.11 -5.31
N ALA A 78 -0.50 3.62 -4.44
CA ALA A 78 -0.37 2.26 -3.92
C ALA A 78 -0.40 1.21 -5.05
N GLY A 79 0.58 0.30 -5.03
CA GLY A 79 0.70 -0.85 -5.93
C GLY A 79 1.26 -0.57 -7.33
N SER A 80 1.28 0.68 -7.81
CA SER A 80 1.64 0.97 -9.21
C SER A 80 3.15 0.79 -9.50
N GLN A 81 4.02 1.05 -8.51
CA GLN A 81 5.48 0.98 -8.67
C GLN A 81 6.14 -0.19 -7.91
N ASP A 82 5.36 -1.00 -7.20
CA ASP A 82 5.86 -1.99 -6.24
C ASP A 82 6.72 -3.09 -6.89
N ASP A 83 6.39 -3.51 -8.11
CA ASP A 83 7.17 -4.52 -8.86
C ASP A 83 8.56 -3.99 -9.23
N PHE A 84 8.65 -2.69 -9.58
CA PHE A 84 9.91 -2.06 -9.96
C PHE A 84 10.75 -1.73 -8.73
N LEU A 85 10.13 -1.28 -7.63
CA LEU A 85 10.82 -1.09 -6.35
C LEU A 85 11.39 -2.42 -5.83
N GLN A 86 10.63 -3.51 -5.94
CA GLN A 86 11.10 -4.86 -5.62
C GLN A 86 12.33 -5.24 -6.46
N ALA A 87 12.26 -5.03 -7.77
CA ALA A 87 13.35 -5.33 -8.68
C ALA A 87 14.60 -4.48 -8.42
N PHE A 88 14.42 -3.20 -8.06
CA PHE A 88 15.50 -2.27 -7.75
C PHE A 88 16.30 -2.72 -6.53
N VAL A 89 15.63 -3.14 -5.46
CA VAL A 89 16.29 -3.62 -4.24
C VAL A 89 16.73 -5.09 -4.32
N LEU A 90 16.45 -5.77 -5.44
CA LEU A 90 16.73 -7.19 -5.67
C LEU A 90 16.12 -8.12 -4.61
N GLY A 91 15.02 -7.69 -3.99
CA GLY A 91 14.32 -8.40 -2.94
C GLY A 91 13.02 -9.04 -3.42
N ALA A 92 12.21 -9.49 -2.46
CA ALA A 92 10.86 -9.96 -2.70
C ALA A 92 9.93 -9.45 -1.61
N TRP A 93 8.69 -9.07 -1.99
CA TRP A 93 7.64 -8.84 -1.01
C TRP A 93 7.30 -10.14 -0.29
N THR A 94 7.39 -10.14 1.04
CA THR A 94 7.10 -11.33 1.86
C THR A 94 5.67 -11.86 1.67
N ARG A 95 4.73 -10.95 1.35
CA ARG A 95 3.37 -11.27 0.90
C ARG A 95 3.05 -10.46 -0.36
N PRO A 96 3.12 -11.03 -1.57
CA PRO A 96 2.84 -10.30 -2.81
C PRO A 96 1.37 -9.86 -2.89
N MET A 97 1.14 -8.58 -3.15
CA MET A 97 -0.18 -7.98 -3.35
C MET A 97 -0.09 -6.88 -4.42
N THR A 98 -1.22 -6.55 -5.03
CA THR A 98 -1.32 -5.57 -6.13
C THR A 98 -2.17 -4.35 -5.80
N PHE A 99 -2.88 -4.32 -4.67
CA PHE A 99 -3.84 -3.26 -4.30
C PHE A 99 -5.00 -3.05 -5.28
N ASP A 100 -5.26 -4.06 -6.12
CA ASP A 100 -6.42 -4.00 -7.00
C ASP A 100 -7.70 -4.06 -6.17
N TYR A 101 -8.69 -3.26 -6.60
CA TYR A 101 -10.00 -3.26 -5.96
C TYR A 101 -11.10 -3.06 -6.99
N PHE A 102 -12.29 -3.53 -6.62
CA PHE A 102 -13.54 -3.25 -7.31
C PHE A 102 -14.50 -2.64 -6.31
N LYS A 103 -15.22 -1.59 -6.71
CA LYS A 103 -16.12 -0.85 -5.81
C LYS A 103 -17.42 -0.44 -6.47
N GLY A 104 -18.38 -0.06 -5.65
CA GLY A 104 -19.66 0.49 -6.05
C GLY A 104 -20.65 -0.59 -6.50
N VAL A 105 -21.57 -0.18 -7.35
CA VAL A 105 -22.77 -0.95 -7.72
C VAL A 105 -22.48 -2.27 -8.45
N ALA A 106 -21.22 -2.54 -8.82
CA ALA A 106 -20.81 -3.81 -9.40
C ALA A 106 -20.58 -4.92 -8.36
N VAL A 107 -20.36 -4.59 -7.08
CA VAL A 107 -19.91 -5.56 -6.05
C VAL A 107 -21.07 -5.94 -5.12
N SER A 108 -21.48 -7.21 -5.13
CA SER A 108 -22.57 -7.73 -4.30
C SER A 108 -22.32 -9.16 -3.80
N TRP A 109 -22.97 -9.54 -2.71
CA TRP A 109 -23.05 -10.94 -2.28
C TRP A 109 -24.31 -11.58 -2.86
N VAL A 110 -24.16 -12.67 -3.61
CA VAL A 110 -25.28 -13.34 -4.30
C VAL A 110 -25.61 -14.71 -3.72
N ALA A 111 -24.76 -15.23 -2.82
CA ALA A 111 -25.01 -16.44 -2.05
C ALA A 111 -24.20 -16.36 -0.75
N ASN A 112 -24.33 -17.37 0.11
CA ASN A 112 -23.65 -17.41 1.41
C ASN A 112 -22.13 -17.64 1.34
N ASN A 113 -21.56 -17.78 0.15
CA ASN A 113 -20.13 -17.91 -0.10
C ASN A 113 -19.71 -17.32 -1.46
N ARG A 114 -20.53 -16.47 -2.07
CA ARG A 114 -20.31 -16.02 -3.45
C ARG A 114 -20.48 -14.52 -3.61
N LEU A 115 -19.36 -13.87 -3.91
CA LEU A 115 -19.30 -12.48 -4.30
C LEU A 115 -19.38 -12.37 -5.84
N LEU A 116 -20.05 -11.34 -6.33
CA LEU A 116 -20.19 -11.01 -7.74
C LEU A 116 -19.52 -9.66 -8.02
N ILE A 117 -18.75 -9.60 -9.11
CA ILE A 117 -18.35 -8.35 -9.76
C ILE A 117 -19.07 -8.30 -11.10
N ALA A 118 -20.07 -7.43 -11.21
CA ALA A 118 -20.94 -7.36 -12.36
C ALA A 118 -20.30 -6.69 -13.59
N GLY A 119 -20.62 -7.19 -14.78
CA GLY A 119 -20.36 -6.55 -16.08
C GLY A 119 -18.91 -6.57 -16.57
N GLN A 120 -18.04 -7.41 -16.02
CA GLN A 120 -16.66 -7.55 -16.47
C GLN A 120 -16.01 -8.89 -16.08
N ASP A 121 -15.08 -9.37 -16.93
CA ASP A 121 -14.14 -10.43 -16.57
C ASP A 121 -12.96 -9.85 -15.78
N ALA A 122 -13.04 -9.97 -14.46
CA ALA A 122 -12.04 -9.52 -13.50
C ALA A 122 -11.13 -10.66 -13.03
N ARG A 123 -11.25 -11.87 -13.57
CA ARG A 123 -10.52 -13.05 -13.05
C ARG A 123 -9.00 -12.88 -13.10
N GLY A 124 -8.48 -12.09 -14.04
CA GLY A 124 -7.04 -11.80 -14.15
C GLY A 124 -6.43 -11.08 -12.92
N TYR A 125 -7.26 -10.35 -12.16
CA TYR A 125 -6.84 -9.61 -10.96
C TYR A 125 -6.87 -10.45 -9.68
N PHE A 126 -7.44 -11.66 -9.73
CA PHE A 126 -7.59 -12.52 -8.58
C PHE A 126 -6.84 -13.84 -8.77
N GLU A 127 -6.46 -14.47 -7.67
CA GLU A 127 -5.82 -15.79 -7.67
C GLU A 127 -6.42 -16.64 -6.55
N VAL A 128 -6.69 -17.91 -6.85
CA VAL A 128 -7.20 -18.87 -5.86
C VAL A 128 -6.19 -19.05 -4.72
N GLY A 129 -6.68 -19.11 -3.49
CA GLY A 129 -5.87 -19.18 -2.27
C GLY A 129 -5.42 -17.82 -1.73
N ARG A 130 -5.53 -16.73 -2.50
CA ARG A 130 -5.25 -15.38 -1.99
C ARG A 130 -6.39 -14.86 -1.11
N ARG A 131 -6.03 -13.93 -0.23
CA ARG A 131 -6.94 -13.27 0.69
C ARG A 131 -7.48 -11.99 0.07
N ILE A 132 -8.76 -11.74 0.29
CA ILE A 132 -9.45 -10.50 -0.07
C ILE A 132 -10.09 -9.90 1.16
N LYS A 133 -10.30 -8.59 1.13
CA LYS A 133 -11.12 -7.89 2.10
C LYS A 133 -12.38 -7.39 1.40
N VAL A 134 -13.51 -7.56 2.07
CA VAL A 134 -14.81 -7.07 1.61
C VAL A 134 -15.32 -6.05 2.62
N GLU A 135 -15.80 -4.92 2.11
CA GLU A 135 -16.17 -3.75 2.92
C GLU A 135 -17.38 -3.03 2.33
N GLY A 136 -18.00 -2.14 3.11
CA GLY A 136 -19.04 -1.23 2.63
C GLY A 136 -20.46 -1.82 2.60
N PHE A 137 -20.65 -3.06 3.04
CA PHE A 137 -21.96 -3.65 3.26
C PHE A 137 -22.53 -3.18 4.60
N VAL A 138 -23.80 -2.77 4.62
CA VAL A 138 -24.39 -2.08 5.78
C VAL A 138 -25.61 -2.79 6.35
N ALA A 139 -26.22 -3.70 5.59
CA ALA A 139 -27.37 -4.46 6.07
C ALA A 139 -26.93 -5.66 6.91
N ASN A 140 -25.83 -6.32 6.55
CA ASN A 140 -25.32 -7.49 7.27
C ASN A 140 -23.82 -7.35 7.54
N ASP A 141 -23.45 -7.28 8.82
CA ASP A 141 -22.05 -7.07 9.20
C ASP A 141 -21.14 -8.24 8.83
N VAL A 142 -21.71 -9.47 8.79
CA VAL A 142 -21.01 -10.70 8.39
C VAL A 142 -20.50 -10.69 6.94
N ASN A 143 -20.97 -9.74 6.12
CA ASN A 143 -20.54 -9.57 4.74
C ASN A 143 -19.24 -8.75 4.62
N ASN A 144 -18.81 -8.10 5.69
CA ASN A 144 -17.55 -7.37 5.76
C ASN A 144 -16.48 -8.22 6.46
N GLY A 145 -15.22 -8.02 6.10
CA GLY A 145 -14.08 -8.70 6.71
C GLY A 145 -13.18 -9.41 5.68
N TYR A 146 -12.41 -10.38 6.16
CA TYR A 146 -11.40 -11.08 5.37
C TYR A 146 -11.88 -12.46 4.92
N PHE A 147 -11.68 -12.77 3.64
CA PHE A 147 -12.09 -14.02 3.01
C PHE A 147 -10.96 -14.62 2.17
N GLU A 148 -10.96 -15.95 2.00
CA GLU A 148 -10.07 -16.64 1.07
C GLU A 148 -10.80 -16.98 -0.21
N ILE A 149 -10.15 -16.78 -1.36
CA ILE A 149 -10.70 -17.18 -2.65
C ILE A 149 -10.55 -18.70 -2.82
N ALA A 150 -11.68 -19.41 -2.93
CA ALA A 150 -11.72 -20.84 -3.24
C ALA A 150 -11.78 -21.10 -4.76
N ALA A 151 -12.52 -20.28 -5.51
CA ALA A 151 -12.65 -20.43 -6.96
C ALA A 151 -13.04 -19.12 -7.64
N LEU A 152 -12.70 -19.02 -8.92
CA LEU A 152 -13.08 -17.93 -9.81
C LEU A 152 -13.82 -18.49 -11.03
N ALA A 153 -14.97 -17.92 -11.36
CA ALA A 153 -15.78 -18.33 -12.50
C ALA A 153 -16.40 -17.12 -13.20
N MET A 154 -16.84 -17.32 -14.44
CA MET A 154 -17.72 -16.37 -15.13
C MET A 154 -19.15 -16.89 -15.10
N SER A 155 -20.11 -15.98 -14.96
CA SER A 155 -21.52 -16.25 -15.18
C SER A 155 -22.09 -15.17 -16.08
N GLY A 156 -22.24 -15.47 -17.37
CA GLY A 156 -22.41 -14.43 -18.38
C GLY A 156 -21.18 -13.52 -18.41
N ASP A 157 -21.40 -12.22 -18.29
CA ASP A 157 -20.35 -11.20 -18.26
C ASP A 157 -19.84 -10.89 -16.84
N ASP A 158 -20.39 -11.54 -15.81
CA ASP A 158 -20.04 -11.27 -14.41
C ASP A 158 -18.96 -12.22 -13.90
N THR A 159 -18.03 -11.68 -13.11
CA THR A 159 -17.06 -12.49 -12.37
C THR A 159 -17.65 -12.95 -11.05
N GLN A 160 -17.61 -14.25 -10.80
CA GLN A 160 -17.99 -14.87 -9.54
C GLN A 160 -16.75 -15.29 -8.76
N ILE A 161 -16.64 -14.79 -7.53
CA ILE A 161 -15.62 -15.19 -6.57
C ILE A 161 -16.31 -16.05 -5.52
N THR A 162 -15.97 -17.33 -5.50
CA THR A 162 -16.41 -18.24 -4.43
C THR A 162 -15.37 -18.19 -3.31
N VAL A 163 -15.80 -17.92 -2.09
CA VAL A 163 -14.94 -17.91 -0.91
C VAL A 163 -15.01 -19.21 -0.12
N THR A 164 -14.01 -19.51 0.69
CA THR A 164 -13.93 -20.77 1.45
C THR A 164 -14.94 -20.87 2.60
N THR A 165 -15.40 -19.74 3.13
CA THR A 165 -16.38 -19.70 4.23
C THR A 165 -17.81 -19.57 3.71
N THR A 166 -18.79 -20.01 4.50
CA THR A 166 -20.22 -19.93 4.18
C THR A 166 -20.97 -18.95 5.08
N THR A 167 -20.26 -17.96 5.63
CA THR A 167 -20.77 -17.03 6.65
C THR A 167 -21.45 -15.79 6.06
N SER A 168 -21.12 -15.43 4.82
CA SER A 168 -21.77 -14.31 4.13
C SER A 168 -23.25 -14.58 3.88
N VAL A 169 -24.00 -13.54 3.57
CA VAL A 169 -25.42 -13.61 3.24
C VAL A 169 -25.71 -12.76 2.01
N PRO A 170 -26.68 -13.14 1.16
CA PRO A 170 -27.03 -12.34 -0.01
C PRO A 170 -27.35 -10.89 0.37
N GLU A 171 -26.64 -9.94 -0.24
CA GLU A 171 -26.81 -8.50 -0.05
C GLU A 171 -26.48 -7.78 -1.35
N GLY A 172 -27.38 -6.89 -1.77
CA GLY A 172 -27.20 -6.08 -2.97
C GLY A 172 -26.01 -5.12 -2.86
N SER A 173 -25.56 -4.63 -4.01
CA SER A 173 -24.49 -3.64 -4.08
C SER A 173 -24.97 -2.25 -3.63
N SER A 174 -24.02 -1.39 -3.27
CA SER A 174 -24.26 0.03 -3.01
C SER A 174 -23.15 0.87 -3.65
N ALA A 175 -23.20 2.20 -3.53
CA ALA A 175 -22.09 3.05 -3.99
C ALA A 175 -20.78 2.80 -3.19
N ALA A 176 -20.86 2.18 -2.01
CA ALA A 176 -19.74 1.98 -1.11
C ALA A 176 -19.26 0.53 -1.00
N THR A 177 -20.00 -0.46 -1.53
CA THR A 177 -19.56 -1.87 -1.46
C THR A 177 -18.26 -2.06 -2.22
N LYS A 178 -17.31 -2.79 -1.62
CA LYS A 178 -15.95 -2.92 -2.14
C LYS A 178 -15.39 -4.31 -1.88
N VAL A 179 -14.61 -4.80 -2.84
CA VAL A 179 -13.70 -5.94 -2.66
C VAL A 179 -12.29 -5.49 -3.04
N LEU A 180 -11.33 -5.81 -2.18
CA LEU A 180 -9.94 -5.41 -2.30
C LEU A 180 -9.02 -6.62 -2.19
N ASP A 181 -7.88 -6.56 -2.86
CA ASP A 181 -6.73 -7.41 -2.52
C ASP A 181 -6.34 -7.16 -1.06
N ALA A 182 -6.22 -8.24 -0.29
CA ALA A 182 -5.75 -8.23 1.08
C ALA A 182 -4.79 -9.39 1.33
N ASN A 183 -4.00 -9.73 0.30
CA ASN A 183 -3.04 -10.82 0.41
C ASN A 183 -1.86 -10.49 1.34
N ASP A 184 -1.86 -9.37 2.06
CA ASP A 184 -1.02 -9.14 3.25
C ASP A 184 -1.50 -9.87 4.51
N VAL A 185 -2.72 -10.42 4.55
CA VAL A 185 -3.22 -11.13 5.74
C VAL A 185 -2.38 -12.39 6.02
N ILE A 186 -1.50 -12.36 7.01
CA ILE A 186 -0.62 -13.48 7.39
C ILE A 186 -1.40 -14.53 8.19
N VAL A 187 -2.10 -14.08 9.23
CA VAL A 187 -2.96 -14.92 10.08
C VAL A 187 -4.39 -14.40 9.94
N ALA A 188 -5.28 -15.20 9.36
CA ALA A 188 -6.66 -14.80 9.08
C ALA A 188 -7.61 -15.28 10.19
N ASN A 189 -8.45 -14.36 10.70
CA ASN A 189 -9.63 -14.66 11.51
C ASN A 189 -9.40 -15.67 12.66
N ASN A 190 -8.33 -15.51 13.42
CA ASN A 190 -7.94 -16.43 14.49
C ASN A 190 -8.53 -16.01 15.84
N SER A 191 -9.33 -16.87 16.45
CA SER A 191 -9.97 -16.63 17.75
C SER A 191 -9.17 -17.12 18.97
N GLY A 192 -8.02 -17.76 18.73
CA GLY A 192 -7.14 -18.32 19.77
C GLY A 192 -5.99 -17.42 20.18
N LEU A 193 -5.84 -16.23 19.57
CA LEU A 193 -4.78 -15.30 19.91
C LEU A 193 -5.06 -14.59 21.24
N ARG A 194 -4.00 -14.34 22.00
CA ARG A 194 -4.02 -13.55 23.23
C ARG A 194 -3.02 -12.41 23.13
N LEU A 195 -3.34 -11.29 23.76
CA LEU A 195 -2.53 -10.08 23.74
C LEU A 195 -2.02 -9.80 25.15
N GLY A 196 -0.77 -9.37 25.25
CA GLY A 196 -0.23 -8.83 26.49
C GLY A 196 -0.14 -9.82 27.65
N THR A 197 -0.01 -11.12 27.38
CA THR A 197 -0.05 -12.16 28.44
C THR A 197 0.99 -11.90 29.51
N ALA A 198 0.55 -11.80 30.78
CA ALA A 198 1.39 -11.42 31.92
C ALA A 198 2.14 -10.09 31.73
N ASP A 199 1.46 -9.10 31.17
CA ASP A 199 1.95 -7.74 30.86
C ASP A 199 3.15 -7.71 29.88
N ALA A 200 3.45 -8.83 29.22
CA ALA A 200 4.50 -8.90 28.22
C ALA A 200 4.07 -8.21 26.92
N SER A 201 5.00 -7.58 26.20
CA SER A 201 4.71 -6.99 24.88
C SER A 201 4.63 -8.06 23.79
N THR A 202 3.63 -8.93 23.86
CA THR A 202 3.53 -10.13 23.01
C THR A 202 2.13 -10.38 22.48
N ILE A 203 2.06 -10.94 21.28
CA ILE A 203 0.89 -11.61 20.72
C ILE A 203 1.22 -13.11 20.73
N ASP A 204 0.42 -13.91 21.44
CA ASP A 204 0.67 -15.35 21.56
C ASP A 204 -0.51 -16.18 21.08
N SER A 205 -0.24 -17.39 20.58
CA SER A 205 -1.26 -18.32 20.11
C SER A 205 -1.58 -19.45 21.08
N ASN A 206 -1.25 -19.29 22.36
CA ASN A 206 -1.58 -20.23 23.44
C ASN A 206 -1.20 -21.69 23.14
N GLY A 207 -0.02 -21.92 22.60
CA GLY A 207 0.52 -23.24 22.24
C GLY A 207 0.04 -23.76 20.88
N ALA A 208 -0.72 -22.99 20.10
CA ALA A 208 -1.25 -23.41 18.81
C ALA A 208 -0.26 -23.24 17.65
N ASN A 209 0.92 -22.64 17.90
CA ASN A 209 1.95 -22.39 16.88
C ASN A 209 1.40 -21.65 15.65
N ALA A 210 0.51 -20.67 15.84
CA ALA A 210 -0.21 -20.03 14.75
C ALA A 210 0.71 -19.27 13.77
N PHE A 211 1.97 -19.01 14.15
CA PHE A 211 2.93 -18.27 13.33
C PHE A 211 3.94 -19.17 12.61
N ALA A 212 4.01 -20.47 12.94
CA ALA A 212 5.03 -21.39 12.43
C ALA A 212 5.06 -21.46 10.89
N SER A 213 3.90 -21.58 10.24
CA SER A 213 3.81 -21.66 8.77
C SER A 213 4.24 -20.35 8.10
N ALA A 214 3.88 -19.21 8.69
CA ALA A 214 4.26 -17.89 8.21
C ALA A 214 5.77 -17.66 8.35
N ILE A 215 6.37 -18.06 9.48
CA ILE A 215 7.82 -18.00 9.70
C ILE A 215 8.56 -18.89 8.69
N ALA A 216 8.12 -20.13 8.50
CA ALA A 216 8.71 -21.05 7.53
C ALA A 216 8.62 -20.53 6.08
N ALA A 217 7.58 -19.74 5.77
CA ALA A 217 7.41 -19.09 4.47
C ALA A 217 8.14 -17.72 4.35
N GLY A 218 8.90 -17.29 5.38
CA GLY A 218 9.61 -16.01 5.37
C GLY A 218 8.70 -14.78 5.51
N GLN A 219 7.46 -14.95 5.99
CA GLN A 219 6.44 -13.90 6.03
C GLN A 219 6.54 -12.98 7.25
N LEU A 220 7.22 -13.45 8.30
CA LEU A 220 7.42 -12.75 9.57
C LEU A 220 8.91 -12.65 9.86
N SER A 221 9.40 -11.44 10.11
CA SER A 221 10.81 -11.18 10.41
C SER A 221 10.97 -10.04 11.41
N VAL A 222 12.03 -10.09 12.22
CA VAL A 222 12.35 -8.99 13.15
C VAL A 222 12.55 -7.68 12.38
N GLY A 223 11.96 -6.61 12.89
CA GLY A 223 11.97 -5.27 12.32
C GLY A 223 10.81 -4.96 11.37
N GLN A 224 10.07 -5.97 10.91
CA GLN A 224 8.86 -5.81 10.08
C GLN A 224 7.73 -5.14 10.87
N MET A 225 6.96 -4.30 10.19
CA MET A 225 5.69 -3.81 10.71
C MET A 225 4.58 -4.84 10.47
N ILE A 226 3.73 -5.04 11.45
CA ILE A 226 2.48 -5.79 11.33
C ILE A 226 1.31 -4.88 11.70
N PHE A 227 0.13 -5.20 11.18
CA PHE A 227 -1.13 -4.62 11.61
C PHE A 227 -1.98 -5.69 12.25
N LEU A 228 -2.36 -5.48 13.51
CA LEU A 228 -3.30 -6.33 14.23
C LEU A 228 -4.70 -5.73 14.10
N ASP A 229 -5.56 -6.42 13.36
CA ASP A 229 -6.96 -6.07 13.22
C ASP A 229 -7.81 -6.90 14.19
N LEU A 230 -8.78 -6.23 14.81
CA LEU A 230 -9.68 -6.78 15.81
C LEU A 230 -11.10 -6.31 15.49
N PRO A 231 -12.13 -7.08 15.85
CA PRO A 231 -13.51 -6.72 15.58
C PRO A 231 -13.89 -5.44 16.32
N VAL A 232 -14.82 -4.68 15.73
CA VAL A 232 -15.41 -3.52 16.41
C VAL A 232 -16.15 -3.98 17.67
N SER A 233 -15.66 -3.54 18.84
CA SER A 233 -16.21 -3.89 20.15
C SER A 233 -15.78 -2.86 21.20
N GLU A 234 -16.31 -2.97 22.42
CA GLU A 234 -15.90 -2.15 23.58
C GLU A 234 -14.44 -2.43 24.04
N ILE A 235 -13.79 -3.45 23.47
CA ILE A 235 -12.35 -3.66 23.68
C ILE A 235 -11.57 -2.56 22.96
N THR A 236 -11.91 -2.31 21.70
CA THR A 236 -11.10 -1.49 20.79
C THR A 236 -11.67 -0.10 20.57
N PHE A 237 -12.98 0.10 20.78
CA PHE A 237 -13.64 1.36 20.46
C PHE A 237 -14.52 1.87 21.59
N ASP A 238 -14.47 3.19 21.78
CA ASP A 238 -15.39 3.93 22.62
C ASP A 238 -16.81 3.72 22.11
N SER A 239 -17.78 3.63 23.01
CA SER A 239 -19.17 3.38 22.63
C SER A 239 -20.17 4.25 23.39
N TYR A 240 -21.34 4.41 22.76
CA TYR A 240 -22.55 4.99 23.34
C TYR A 240 -23.70 4.03 23.17
N THR A 241 -24.54 3.92 24.21
CA THR A 241 -25.79 3.15 24.12
C THR A 241 -26.94 4.09 23.85
N VAL A 242 -27.71 3.83 22.79
CA VAL A 242 -28.96 4.54 22.48
C VAL A 242 -30.12 3.56 22.67
N THR A 243 -30.99 3.82 23.63
CA THR A 243 -32.12 2.96 23.97
C THR A 243 -33.42 3.59 23.51
N PHE A 244 -34.19 2.83 22.73
CA PHE A 244 -35.55 3.19 22.33
C PHE A 244 -36.54 2.53 23.29
N ALA A 245 -37.32 3.33 24.00
CA ALA A 245 -38.38 2.82 24.89
C ALA A 245 -39.69 2.53 24.15
N ALA A 246 -39.83 3.06 22.93
CA ALA A 246 -40.93 2.87 22.00
C ALA A 246 -40.44 3.22 20.58
N ALA A 247 -41.32 3.09 19.57
CA ALA A 247 -41.05 3.62 18.24
C ALA A 247 -40.66 5.10 18.28
N ALA A 248 -39.71 5.50 17.43
CA ALA A 248 -39.32 6.90 17.30
C ALA A 248 -40.49 7.75 16.79
N THR A 249 -40.59 9.00 17.22
CA THR A 249 -41.56 9.94 16.64
C THR A 249 -40.88 10.76 15.55
N ALA A 250 -41.59 11.03 14.45
CA ALA A 250 -41.04 11.87 13.38
C ALA A 250 -40.59 13.24 13.93
N GLY A 251 -39.34 13.62 13.65
CA GLY A 251 -38.70 14.81 14.20
C GLY A 251 -37.84 14.57 15.44
N ASP A 252 -37.90 13.41 16.09
CA ASP A 252 -36.93 13.02 17.12
C ASP A 252 -35.51 13.07 16.53
N LYS A 253 -34.55 13.57 17.32
CA LYS A 253 -33.16 13.70 16.90
C LYS A 253 -32.22 12.89 17.79
N ILE A 254 -31.26 12.23 17.14
CA ILE A 254 -30.07 11.68 17.77
C ILE A 254 -28.87 12.34 17.10
N ILE A 255 -28.02 12.97 17.90
CA ILE A 255 -26.80 13.62 17.41
C ILE A 255 -25.65 12.67 17.72
N VAL A 256 -24.83 12.37 16.72
CA VAL A 256 -23.59 11.60 16.90
C VAL A 256 -22.42 12.45 16.43
N ASN A 257 -21.44 12.60 17.31
CA ASN A 257 -20.19 13.30 17.10
C ASN A 257 -19.03 12.31 17.24
N ASP A 258 -18.28 12.08 16.16
CA ASP A 258 -17.08 11.21 16.17
C ASP A 258 -15.80 11.92 16.66
N GLY A 259 -15.93 13.18 17.07
CA GLY A 259 -14.87 14.10 17.48
C GLY A 259 -14.42 15.08 16.41
N LEU A 260 -14.68 14.79 15.13
CA LEU A 260 -14.33 15.62 13.98
C LEU A 260 -15.58 16.02 13.17
N ASN A 261 -16.51 15.10 13.00
CA ASN A 261 -17.76 15.25 12.27
C ASN A 261 -18.95 15.06 13.22
N VAL A 262 -19.99 15.86 13.00
CA VAL A 262 -21.24 15.82 13.75
C VAL A 262 -22.39 15.62 12.78
N ILE A 263 -23.23 14.62 13.04
CA ILE A 263 -24.41 14.33 12.22
C ILE A 263 -25.67 14.31 13.09
N ASP A 264 -26.68 15.06 12.66
CA ASP A 264 -28.03 15.08 13.21
C ASP A 264 -28.90 14.01 12.53
N PHE A 265 -29.10 12.87 13.17
CA PHE A 265 -30.03 11.84 12.70
C PHE A 265 -31.44 12.19 13.13
N THR A 266 -32.24 12.70 12.19
CA THR A 266 -33.65 13.05 12.45
C THR A 266 -34.60 11.96 11.97
N ALA A 267 -35.47 11.46 12.84
CA ALA A 267 -36.47 10.44 12.54
C ALA A 267 -37.45 10.93 11.44
N GLY A 268 -37.69 10.08 10.44
CA GLY A 268 -38.51 10.40 9.27
C GLY A 268 -37.78 11.23 8.20
N ARG A 269 -36.49 11.54 8.39
CA ARG A 269 -35.64 12.19 7.38
C ARG A 269 -34.38 11.39 7.11
N GLU A 270 -33.53 11.23 8.12
CA GLU A 270 -32.25 10.52 8.01
C GLU A 270 -32.37 9.03 8.32
N TYR A 271 -33.34 8.65 9.15
CA TYR A 271 -33.71 7.26 9.38
C TYR A 271 -35.23 7.09 9.42
N GLN A 272 -35.70 5.89 9.06
CA GLN A 272 -37.13 5.58 9.02
C GLN A 272 -37.70 5.43 10.44
N VAL A 273 -38.94 5.87 10.63
CA VAL A 273 -39.70 5.57 11.85
C VAL A 273 -40.25 4.15 11.71
N GLY A 274 -39.83 3.25 12.60
CA GLY A 274 -40.32 1.87 12.64
C GLY A 274 -41.71 1.74 13.26
N ALA A 275 -42.32 0.55 13.13
CA ALA A 275 -43.59 0.25 13.79
C ALA A 275 -43.45 0.12 15.32
N ASP A 276 -42.27 -0.27 15.79
CA ASP A 276 -41.92 -0.46 17.19
C ASP A 276 -40.49 0.07 17.49
N GLU A 277 -40.02 -0.14 18.72
CA GLU A 277 -38.67 0.22 19.16
C GLU A 277 -37.58 -0.57 18.43
N LEU A 278 -37.85 -1.82 18.05
CA LEU A 278 -36.89 -2.70 17.38
C LEU A 278 -36.59 -2.21 15.96
N GLU A 279 -37.64 -1.93 15.20
CA GLU A 279 -37.53 -1.42 13.84
C GLU A 279 -36.93 0.00 13.82
N SER A 280 -37.32 0.87 14.77
CA SER A 280 -36.75 2.21 14.88
C SER A 280 -35.26 2.18 15.22
N ALA A 281 -34.84 1.31 16.14
CA ALA A 281 -33.44 1.09 16.49
C ALA A 281 -32.63 0.56 15.29
N ALA A 282 -33.16 -0.45 14.59
CA ALA A 282 -32.51 -1.00 13.39
C ALA A 282 -32.36 0.05 12.28
N ALA A 283 -33.39 0.88 12.05
CA ALA A 283 -33.34 1.96 11.06
C ALA A 283 -32.30 3.02 11.42
N PHE A 284 -32.20 3.41 12.69
CA PHE A 284 -31.17 4.34 13.16
C PHE A 284 -29.76 3.75 12.97
N ALA A 285 -29.52 2.50 13.38
CA ALA A 285 -28.22 1.86 13.21
C ALA A 285 -27.81 1.76 11.73
N LEU A 286 -28.76 1.40 10.86
CA LEU A 286 -28.54 1.39 9.41
C LEU A 286 -28.15 2.78 8.88
N ALA A 287 -28.83 3.84 9.31
CA ALA A 287 -28.53 5.21 8.89
C ALA A 287 -27.12 5.65 9.33
N VAL A 288 -26.70 5.32 10.56
CA VAL A 288 -25.32 5.59 11.02
C VAL A 288 -24.31 4.86 10.12
N ASN A 289 -24.54 3.57 9.86
CA ASN A 289 -23.65 2.79 9.00
C ASN A 289 -23.62 3.29 7.55
N GLN A 290 -24.74 3.79 7.02
CA GLN A 290 -24.80 4.43 5.69
C GLN A 290 -23.96 5.72 5.64
N LYS A 291 -24.05 6.57 6.66
CA LYS A 291 -23.21 7.77 6.75
C LYS A 291 -21.73 7.43 6.93
N ARG A 292 -21.41 6.33 7.63
CA ARG A 292 -20.05 5.81 7.76
C ARG A 292 -19.45 5.41 6.42
N VAL A 293 -20.14 4.55 5.67
CA VAL A 293 -19.61 4.07 4.38
C VAL A 293 -19.58 5.18 3.32
N ALA A 294 -20.34 6.27 3.51
CA ALA A 294 -20.25 7.49 2.71
C ALA A 294 -19.10 8.43 3.15
N GLY A 295 -18.33 8.08 4.18
CA GLY A 295 -17.23 8.89 4.71
C GLY A 295 -17.67 10.15 5.46
N ASN A 296 -18.94 10.25 5.88
CA ASN A 296 -19.45 11.44 6.58
C ASN A 296 -19.23 11.40 8.10
N ILE A 297 -19.03 10.20 8.65
CA ILE A 297 -18.78 10.00 10.09
C ILE A 297 -17.99 8.71 10.32
N ASN A 298 -17.08 8.71 11.29
CA ASN A 298 -16.29 7.54 11.67
C ASN A 298 -16.94 6.79 12.85
N ALA A 299 -18.15 6.26 12.64
CA ALA A 299 -18.92 5.54 13.65
C ALA A 299 -19.62 4.29 13.09
N LYS A 300 -19.62 3.18 13.84
CA LYS A 300 -20.35 1.94 13.49
C LYS A 300 -21.47 1.73 14.50
N ALA A 301 -22.67 1.39 14.02
CA ALA A 301 -23.81 1.14 14.90
C ALA A 301 -24.30 -0.30 14.77
N VAL A 302 -24.62 -0.92 15.91
CA VAL A 302 -25.18 -2.28 15.98
C VAL A 302 -26.46 -2.23 16.81
N ALA A 303 -27.58 -2.64 16.21
CA ALA A 303 -28.87 -2.71 16.88
C ALA A 303 -29.15 -4.13 17.39
N ALA A 304 -29.58 -4.24 18.64
CA ALA A 304 -30.04 -5.48 19.24
C ALA A 304 -31.12 -5.17 20.29
N ALA A 305 -32.28 -5.83 20.18
CA ALA A 305 -33.37 -5.75 21.18
C ALA A 305 -33.79 -4.30 21.57
N GLY A 306 -33.86 -3.38 20.59
CA GLY A 306 -34.31 -1.99 20.80
C GLY A 306 -33.21 -1.07 21.34
N VAL A 307 -32.00 -1.60 21.48
CA VAL A 307 -30.81 -0.89 21.91
C VAL A 307 -29.83 -0.80 20.74
N VAL A 308 -29.25 0.36 20.53
CA VAL A 308 -28.20 0.59 19.53
C VAL A 308 -26.91 0.94 20.25
N THR A 309 -25.88 0.13 20.04
CA THR A 309 -24.51 0.48 20.45
C THR A 309 -23.84 1.19 19.29
N VAL A 310 -23.47 2.45 19.50
CA VAL A 310 -22.72 3.27 18.54
C VAL A 310 -21.26 3.30 18.96
N TYR A 311 -20.40 2.66 18.18
CA TYR A 311 -18.95 2.65 18.36
C TYR A 311 -18.31 3.80 17.59
N ILE A 312 -17.42 4.54 18.26
CA ILE A 312 -16.65 5.65 17.67
C ILE A 312 -15.30 5.11 17.21
N LEU A 313 -15.13 4.97 15.90
CA LEU A 313 -13.98 4.28 15.31
C LEU A 313 -12.68 5.11 15.35
N SER A 314 -12.76 6.37 15.78
CA SER A 314 -11.63 7.27 16.02
C SER A 314 -11.12 7.24 17.46
N ASN A 315 -11.91 6.74 18.42
CA ASN A 315 -11.68 6.93 19.86
C ASN A 315 -11.39 8.37 20.27
N HIS A 316 -11.92 9.34 19.52
CA HIS A 316 -11.59 10.73 19.74
C HIS A 316 -12.12 11.19 21.11
N VAL A 317 -11.29 11.94 21.84
CA VAL A 317 -11.62 12.37 23.22
C VAL A 317 -12.88 13.24 23.28
N ASN A 318 -13.11 14.05 22.23
CA ASN A 318 -14.27 14.94 22.10
C ASN A 318 -15.49 14.30 21.42
N SER A 319 -15.54 12.97 21.30
CA SER A 319 -16.73 12.30 20.78
C SER A 319 -17.91 12.46 21.75
N GLU A 320 -19.13 12.50 21.21
CA GLU A 320 -20.37 12.68 21.98
C GLU A 320 -21.54 12.02 21.27
N ALA A 321 -22.53 11.53 22.02
CA ALA A 321 -23.85 11.24 21.49
C ALA A 321 -24.92 11.85 22.39
N SER A 322 -25.97 12.41 21.81
CA SER A 322 -27.08 13.03 22.55
C SER A 322 -28.40 12.90 21.81
N THR A 323 -29.52 13.20 22.48
CA THR A 323 -30.85 13.14 21.88
C THR A 323 -31.77 14.24 22.39
N THR A 324 -32.73 14.63 21.56
CA THR A 324 -33.87 15.48 21.96
C THR A 324 -35.21 14.74 21.90
N GLY A 325 -35.20 13.43 21.62
CA GLY A 325 -36.42 12.62 21.51
C GLY A 325 -36.91 12.14 22.87
N ALA A 326 -38.19 12.33 23.18
CA ALA A 326 -38.73 12.03 24.51
C ALA A 326 -38.76 10.53 24.86
N GLY A 327 -38.77 9.65 23.85
CA GLY A 327 -38.76 8.19 23.99
C GLY A 327 -37.39 7.53 23.76
N ILE A 328 -36.34 8.33 23.61
CA ILE A 328 -34.98 7.88 23.30
C ILE A 328 -34.07 8.33 24.44
N THR A 329 -33.23 7.43 24.93
CA THR A 329 -32.20 7.76 25.93
C THR A 329 -30.82 7.45 25.37
N VAL A 330 -29.87 8.34 25.58
CA VAL A 330 -28.45 8.10 25.27
C VAL A 330 -27.69 7.95 26.58
N GLY A 331 -27.00 6.82 26.72
CA GLY A 331 -26.13 6.54 27.85
C GLY A 331 -24.84 7.37 27.83
N ALA A 332 -24.14 7.38 28.95
CA ALA A 332 -22.81 8.00 29.02
C ALA A 332 -21.81 7.28 28.10
N LYS A 333 -20.75 7.99 27.72
CA LYS A 333 -19.61 7.41 26.99
C LYS A 333 -19.03 6.23 27.78
N VAL A 334 -18.91 5.08 27.13
CA VAL A 334 -18.13 3.94 27.61
C VAL A 334 -16.79 3.97 26.87
N ALA A 335 -15.70 4.14 27.61
CA ALA A 335 -14.36 4.14 27.02
C ALA A 335 -13.96 2.72 26.60
N ALA A 336 -13.22 2.61 25.49
CA ALA A 336 -12.60 1.36 25.10
C ALA A 336 -11.71 0.81 26.23
N THR A 337 -11.80 -0.48 26.52
CA THR A 337 -10.99 -1.09 27.59
C THR A 337 -9.53 -1.30 27.20
N ALA A 338 -9.24 -1.39 25.89
CA ALA A 338 -7.91 -1.56 25.32
C ALA A 338 -7.85 -0.94 23.91
N ALA A 339 -8.03 0.38 23.80
CA ALA A 339 -8.07 1.12 22.54
C ALA A 339 -6.89 0.80 21.60
N ASP A 340 -5.68 0.66 22.17
CA ASP A 340 -4.46 0.42 21.41
C ASP A 340 -4.28 -1.04 20.99
N ALA A 341 -5.10 -1.98 21.46
CA ALA A 341 -4.99 -3.40 21.11
C ALA A 341 -5.12 -3.67 19.60
N ARG A 342 -5.76 -2.76 18.86
CA ARG A 342 -5.85 -2.76 17.40
C ARG A 342 -4.91 -1.69 16.85
N GLY A 343 -3.96 -2.06 15.99
CA GLY A 343 -3.04 -1.08 15.44
C GLY A 343 -1.79 -1.65 14.81
N PHE A 344 -0.84 -0.75 14.55
CA PHE A 344 0.47 -1.08 13.99
C PHE A 344 1.48 -1.40 15.07
N TYR A 345 2.23 -2.47 14.86
CA TYR A 345 3.23 -2.97 15.79
C TYR A 345 4.49 -3.40 15.02
N LYS A 346 5.66 -3.05 15.54
CA LYS A 346 6.94 -3.51 15.01
C LYS A 346 7.35 -4.82 15.69
N LEU A 347 7.72 -5.83 14.91
CA LEU A 347 8.24 -7.09 15.44
C LEU A 347 9.65 -6.91 16.01
N THR A 348 9.84 -7.30 17.26
CA THR A 348 11.15 -7.36 17.94
C THR A 348 11.62 -8.79 18.18
N GLY A 349 10.71 -9.76 18.11
CA GLY A 349 11.01 -11.19 18.20
C GLY A 349 9.93 -12.02 17.50
N VAL A 350 10.35 -13.12 16.88
CA VAL A 350 9.46 -14.06 16.18
C VAL A 350 9.73 -15.48 16.67
N ALA A 351 8.67 -16.17 17.07
CA ALA A 351 8.67 -17.58 17.42
C ALA A 351 7.33 -18.19 16.99
N ASP A 352 7.29 -19.51 16.82
CA ASP A 352 6.13 -20.24 16.30
C ASP A 352 4.82 -19.91 17.02
N ASP A 353 4.88 -19.70 18.34
CA ASP A 353 3.72 -19.45 19.20
C ASP A 353 3.63 -18.01 19.75
N VAL A 354 4.69 -17.22 19.60
CA VAL A 354 4.78 -15.88 20.22
C VAL A 354 5.48 -14.89 19.29
N LEU A 355 4.81 -13.78 19.02
CA LEU A 355 5.42 -12.59 18.45
C LEU A 355 5.67 -11.58 19.56
N THR A 356 6.90 -11.04 19.62
CA THR A 356 7.23 -9.91 20.51
C THR A 356 7.15 -8.62 19.71
N VAL A 357 6.48 -7.61 20.26
CA VAL A 357 6.15 -6.37 19.54
C VAL A 357 6.59 -5.11 20.28
N THR A 358 6.63 -3.99 19.57
CA THR A 358 6.73 -2.63 20.14
C THR A 358 5.84 -1.68 19.33
N PRO A 359 5.17 -0.68 19.94
CA PRO A 359 5.09 -0.39 21.38
C PRO A 359 4.41 -1.51 22.18
N GLN A 360 4.37 -1.38 23.51
CA GLN A 360 3.74 -2.37 24.36
C GLN A 360 2.25 -2.51 24.03
N ILE A 361 1.83 -3.73 23.68
CA ILE A 361 0.43 -4.05 23.42
C ILE A 361 -0.34 -4.23 24.76
N PRO A 362 -1.58 -3.73 24.88
CA PRO A 362 -2.41 -3.97 26.06
C PRO A 362 -2.75 -5.45 26.29
N THR A 363 -2.99 -5.82 27.55
CA THR A 363 -3.39 -7.19 27.92
C THR A 363 -4.85 -7.45 27.60
N VAL A 364 -5.10 -8.40 26.69
CA VAL A 364 -6.44 -8.87 26.31
C VAL A 364 -6.40 -10.38 26.13
N ALA A 365 -6.99 -11.11 27.09
CA ALA A 365 -6.98 -12.58 27.09
C ALA A 365 -7.90 -13.20 26.03
N ALA A 366 -8.95 -12.48 25.61
CA ALA A 366 -9.91 -12.92 24.60
C ALA A 366 -10.27 -11.75 23.68
N PRO A 367 -9.39 -11.38 22.73
CA PRO A 367 -9.58 -10.23 21.85
C PRO A 367 -10.66 -10.45 20.76
N GLY A 368 -11.29 -11.62 20.74
CA GLY A 368 -12.22 -12.02 19.68
C GLY A 368 -11.48 -12.60 18.48
N VAL A 369 -12.05 -12.42 17.27
CA VAL A 369 -11.48 -12.92 16.02
C VAL A 369 -10.40 -11.95 15.52
N ALA A 370 -9.14 -12.29 15.72
CA ALA A 370 -8.00 -11.44 15.38
C ALA A 370 -7.41 -11.79 14.00
N THR A 371 -7.00 -10.76 13.25
CA THR A 371 -6.29 -10.91 11.97
C THR A 371 -4.97 -10.17 12.03
N ILE A 372 -3.88 -10.82 11.64
CA ILE A 372 -2.55 -10.19 11.53
C ILE A 372 -2.22 -10.01 10.06
N LYS A 373 -1.87 -8.77 9.69
CA LYS A 373 -1.47 -8.38 8.33
C LYS A 373 -0.01 -7.94 8.32
N GLY A 374 0.65 -8.14 7.18
CA GLY A 374 1.99 -7.61 6.92
C GLY A 374 2.52 -8.07 5.57
N SER A 375 3.16 -7.14 4.86
CA SER A 375 3.96 -7.43 3.68
C SER A 375 5.17 -6.52 3.70
N MET A 376 6.36 -7.08 3.64
CA MET A 376 7.61 -6.37 3.78
C MET A 376 8.48 -6.59 2.55
N LEU A 377 9.18 -5.55 2.13
CA LEU A 377 10.27 -5.59 1.16
C LEU A 377 11.53 -5.06 1.82
N ARG A 378 12.65 -5.75 1.60
CA ARG A 378 13.99 -5.28 1.99
C ARG A 378 14.95 -5.49 0.84
N ASN A 379 15.98 -4.65 0.75
CA ASN A 379 17.18 -5.09 0.04
C ASN A 379 17.79 -6.27 0.82
N PRO A 380 18.00 -7.44 0.20
CA PRO A 380 18.39 -8.64 0.93
C PRO A 380 19.72 -8.50 1.66
N GLY A 381 19.74 -9.00 2.89
CA GLY A 381 20.95 -9.06 3.72
C GLY A 381 21.77 -10.32 3.52
N ASP A 382 21.19 -11.32 2.85
CA ASP A 382 21.71 -12.65 2.58
C ASP A 382 21.76 -12.91 1.07
N VAL A 383 22.80 -13.60 0.62
CA VAL A 383 23.09 -13.76 -0.81
C VAL A 383 22.06 -14.62 -1.51
N GLU A 384 21.50 -15.61 -0.82
CA GLU A 384 20.52 -16.56 -1.36
C GLU A 384 19.17 -15.91 -1.67
N ASP A 385 18.86 -14.80 -1.00
CA ASP A 385 17.60 -14.06 -1.17
C ASP A 385 17.66 -13.03 -2.29
N ILE A 386 18.85 -12.76 -2.85
CA ILE A 386 19.03 -11.82 -3.95
C ILE A 386 18.38 -12.38 -5.21
N THR A 387 17.33 -11.71 -5.68
CA THR A 387 16.55 -12.13 -6.84
C THR A 387 16.65 -11.07 -7.96
N PRO A 388 17.49 -11.28 -8.99
CA PRO A 388 17.53 -10.40 -10.14
C PRO A 388 16.24 -10.48 -10.95
N GLN A 389 15.63 -9.33 -11.19
CA GLN A 389 14.40 -9.23 -11.98
C GLN A 389 14.62 -8.35 -13.20
N SER A 390 13.97 -8.69 -14.31
CA SER A 390 13.94 -7.88 -15.52
C SER A 390 12.54 -7.86 -16.12
N PHE A 391 12.28 -6.83 -16.91
CA PHE A 391 10.98 -6.56 -17.50
C PHE A 391 11.09 -6.38 -19.01
N ALA A 392 10.01 -6.74 -19.69
CA ALA A 392 9.73 -6.25 -21.03
C ALA A 392 8.77 -5.07 -20.90
N LEU A 393 9.15 -3.93 -21.45
CA LEU A 393 8.34 -2.73 -21.51
C LEU A 393 7.86 -2.53 -22.95
N GLU A 394 6.60 -2.14 -23.09
CA GLU A 394 6.01 -1.70 -24.36
C GLU A 394 5.57 -0.25 -24.24
N GLN A 395 6.28 0.67 -24.90
CA GLN A 395 5.85 2.05 -25.06
C GLN A 395 5.06 2.20 -26.35
N SER A 396 3.83 2.71 -26.25
CA SER A 396 2.87 2.78 -27.35
C SER A 396 2.43 4.21 -27.61
N PHE A 397 2.40 4.61 -28.88
CA PHE A 397 1.74 5.82 -29.37
C PHE A 397 0.45 5.40 -30.08
N ASN A 398 -0.64 5.36 -29.30
CA ASN A 398 -1.88 4.67 -29.67
C ASN A 398 -2.71 5.40 -30.75
N ASP A 399 -2.30 6.60 -31.12
CA ASP A 399 -2.94 7.41 -32.16
C ASP A 399 -2.35 7.21 -33.55
N VAL A 400 -1.10 6.73 -33.61
CA VAL A 400 -0.36 6.43 -34.85
C VAL A 400 0.00 4.95 -34.99
N ASP A 401 -0.42 4.09 -34.05
CA ASP A 401 -0.14 2.66 -33.99
C ASP A 401 1.36 2.35 -34.16
N LYS A 402 2.19 2.99 -33.35
CA LYS A 402 3.63 2.76 -33.29
C LYS A 402 4.02 2.38 -31.87
N HIS A 403 4.74 1.28 -31.74
CA HIS A 403 5.09 0.73 -30.46
C HIS A 403 6.57 0.34 -30.45
N PHE A 404 7.19 0.53 -29.30
CA PHE A 404 8.55 0.13 -28.99
C PHE A 404 8.50 -0.93 -27.91
N ILE A 405 9.19 -2.04 -28.12
CA ILE A 405 9.37 -3.12 -27.16
C ILE A 405 10.81 -3.04 -26.67
N GLN A 406 10.99 -2.79 -25.39
CA GLN A 406 12.28 -2.79 -24.73
C GLN A 406 12.38 -4.02 -23.83
N ASN A 407 13.31 -4.93 -24.10
CA ASN A 407 13.52 -6.15 -23.33
C ASN A 407 14.80 -6.08 -22.47
N GLY A 408 14.90 -6.98 -21.50
CA GLY A 408 16.02 -7.07 -20.58
C GLY A 408 16.10 -5.90 -19.60
N MET A 409 15.03 -5.11 -19.44
CA MET A 409 15.03 -3.87 -18.69
C MET A 409 15.17 -4.17 -17.19
N ARG A 410 16.23 -3.66 -16.57
CA ARG A 410 16.44 -3.70 -15.12
C ARG A 410 16.41 -2.29 -14.56
N VAL A 411 15.84 -2.14 -13.37
CA VAL A 411 15.77 -0.87 -12.66
C VAL A 411 17.13 -0.59 -12.03
N GLY A 412 17.77 0.52 -12.43
CA GLY A 412 19.11 0.92 -11.99
C GLY A 412 19.11 1.97 -10.90
N SER A 413 18.13 2.87 -10.90
CA SER A 413 17.92 3.81 -9.80
C SER A 413 16.45 3.93 -9.45
N PHE A 414 16.19 4.33 -8.22
CA PHE A 414 14.87 4.69 -7.72
C PHE A 414 15.01 5.96 -6.88
N SER A 415 14.17 6.95 -7.14
CA SER A 415 14.07 8.14 -6.28
C SER A 415 12.63 8.39 -5.85
N LEU A 416 12.50 9.01 -4.68
CA LEU A 416 11.24 9.49 -4.13
C LEU A 416 11.46 10.87 -3.51
N GLU A 417 10.61 11.82 -3.87
CA GLU A 417 10.61 13.18 -3.34
C GLU A 417 9.29 13.46 -2.63
N VAL A 418 9.37 13.81 -1.35
CA VAL A 418 8.26 14.20 -0.51
C VAL A 418 8.48 15.64 -0.08
N ALA A 419 7.79 16.58 -0.72
CA ALA A 419 7.91 18.01 -0.43
C ALA A 419 6.57 18.62 -0.04
N SER A 420 6.56 19.45 1.01
CA SER A 420 5.38 20.16 1.49
C SER A 420 4.65 20.89 0.34
N GLY A 421 3.32 20.83 0.36
CA GLY A 421 2.47 21.46 -0.66
C GLY A 421 2.51 20.82 -2.05
N SER A 422 3.16 19.66 -2.20
CA SER A 422 3.33 18.97 -3.49
C SER A 422 2.84 17.53 -3.48
N ILE A 423 2.59 17.00 -4.69
CA ILE A 423 2.41 15.57 -4.93
C ILE A 423 3.75 14.85 -4.68
N VAL A 424 3.69 13.63 -4.17
CA VAL A 424 4.88 12.79 -4.01
C VAL A 424 5.29 12.24 -5.38
N THR A 425 6.47 12.60 -5.85
CA THR A 425 6.99 12.21 -7.16
C THR A 425 8.17 11.26 -7.03
N GLY A 426 8.43 10.47 -8.06
CA GLY A 426 9.62 9.64 -8.12
C GLY A 426 10.06 9.33 -9.55
N ALA A 427 11.27 8.80 -9.66
CA ALA A 427 11.88 8.40 -10.93
C ALA A 427 12.47 7.00 -10.84
N MET A 428 12.42 6.27 -11.96
CA MET A 428 13.09 4.98 -12.13
C MET A 428 13.90 5.01 -13.41
N ASN A 429 15.21 4.83 -13.30
CA ASN A 429 16.09 4.67 -14.46
C ASN A 429 16.22 3.19 -14.81
N PHE A 430 16.18 2.87 -16.09
CA PHE A 430 16.30 1.52 -16.62
C PHE A 430 17.53 1.36 -17.51
N MET A 431 18.15 0.19 -17.40
CA MET A 431 19.16 -0.30 -18.33
C MET A 431 18.76 -1.68 -18.84
N GLY A 432 18.78 -1.88 -20.15
CA GLY A 432 18.32 -3.11 -20.79
C GLY A 432 18.99 -3.42 -22.12
N LYS A 433 18.44 -4.43 -22.79
CA LYS A 433 19.12 -5.17 -23.87
C LYS A 433 18.90 -4.53 -25.24
N GLU A 434 17.67 -4.57 -25.74
CA GLU A 434 17.34 -4.18 -27.11
C GLU A 434 16.01 -3.42 -27.13
N THR A 435 15.89 -2.47 -28.07
CA THR A 435 14.61 -1.87 -28.46
C THR A 435 14.21 -2.39 -29.84
N GLN A 436 13.00 -2.95 -29.94
CA GLN A 436 12.40 -3.41 -31.19
C GLN A 436 11.16 -2.56 -31.51
N THR A 437 10.96 -2.21 -32.78
CA THR A 437 9.74 -1.51 -33.21
C THR A 437 8.69 -2.50 -33.69
N VAL A 438 7.44 -2.34 -33.27
CA VAL A 438 6.30 -3.09 -33.79
C VAL A 438 5.16 -2.16 -34.21
N THR A 439 4.39 -2.58 -35.20
CA THR A 439 3.27 -1.80 -35.78
C THR A 439 1.91 -2.17 -35.20
N ALA A 440 1.87 -3.11 -34.26
CA ALA A 440 0.71 -3.45 -33.47
C ALA A 440 1.18 -3.81 -32.07
N SER A 441 0.45 -3.37 -31.04
CA SER A 441 0.72 -3.72 -29.65
C SER A 441 0.93 -5.24 -29.50
N ARG A 442 1.98 -5.63 -28.77
CA ARG A 442 2.31 -7.00 -28.40
C ARG A 442 1.75 -7.32 -27.02
N LEU A 443 1.99 -6.46 -26.03
CA LEU A 443 1.58 -6.67 -24.63
C LEU A 443 0.13 -6.26 -24.36
N GLY A 444 -0.48 -5.42 -25.20
CA GLY A 444 -1.86 -4.94 -25.07
C GLY A 444 -2.92 -5.82 -25.76
N LYS A 445 -2.61 -7.08 -26.06
CA LYS A 445 -3.55 -8.01 -26.72
C LYS A 445 -3.26 -9.47 -26.38
N ALA A 446 -4.16 -10.36 -26.80
CA ALA A 446 -3.97 -11.81 -26.73
C ALA A 446 -2.63 -12.25 -27.37
N PRO A 447 -1.90 -13.21 -26.77
CA PRO A 447 -2.33 -14.11 -25.69
C PRO A 447 -2.19 -13.56 -24.26
N TYR A 448 -1.74 -12.31 -24.08
CA TYR A 448 -1.61 -11.73 -22.75
C TYR A 448 -2.97 -11.34 -22.18
N THR A 449 -3.14 -11.58 -20.88
CA THR A 449 -4.25 -11.00 -20.11
C THR A 449 -3.87 -9.57 -19.79
N THR A 450 -4.56 -8.62 -20.40
CA THR A 450 -4.29 -7.19 -20.23
C THR A 450 -4.97 -6.69 -18.96
N LEU A 451 -4.15 -6.34 -17.98
CA LEU A 451 -4.59 -5.67 -16.77
C LEU A 451 -4.38 -4.16 -16.91
N GLU A 452 -5.28 -3.41 -16.31
CA GLU A 452 -5.14 -1.98 -16.08
C GLU A 452 -4.22 -1.73 -14.88
N SER A 453 -3.78 -0.49 -14.74
CA SER A 453 -3.04 -0.07 -13.54
C SER A 453 -3.95 0.00 -12.31
N THR A 454 -3.35 0.14 -11.13
CA THR A 454 -4.13 0.32 -9.90
C THR A 454 -4.90 1.65 -9.95
N ALA A 455 -6.16 1.61 -9.50
CA ALA A 455 -7.04 2.76 -9.40
C ALA A 455 -6.91 3.48 -8.04
N THR A 456 -5.74 3.40 -7.41
CA THR A 456 -5.44 3.98 -6.10
C THR A 456 -5.17 5.47 -6.20
N GLU A 457 -5.32 6.18 -5.09
CA GLU A 457 -5.11 7.64 -5.02
C GLU A 457 -3.66 8.01 -5.35
N VAL A 458 -3.46 9.18 -5.97
CA VAL A 458 -2.15 9.81 -6.04
C VAL A 458 -1.83 10.44 -4.68
N MET A 459 -0.70 10.07 -4.09
CA MET A 459 -0.31 10.53 -2.76
C MET A 459 0.32 11.93 -2.81
N ASN A 460 0.00 12.77 -1.84
CA ASN A 460 0.63 14.08 -1.63
C ASN A 460 1.20 14.21 -0.22
N ALA A 461 2.13 15.15 -0.04
CA ALA A 461 2.85 15.34 1.21
C ALA A 461 2.01 15.96 2.34
N THR A 462 0.80 16.43 2.06
CA THR A 462 -0.03 17.16 3.03
C THR A 462 -1.07 16.27 3.70
N THR A 463 -1.79 15.44 2.93
CA THR A 463 -2.90 14.62 3.45
C THR A 463 -2.55 13.16 3.61
N ASN A 464 -1.55 12.66 2.87
CA ASN A 464 -1.23 11.23 2.86
C ASN A 464 -0.02 10.90 3.71
N VAL A 465 0.93 11.81 3.92
CA VAL A 465 2.10 11.57 4.78
C VAL A 465 1.67 11.59 6.24
N GLY A 466 2.03 10.54 6.97
CA GLY A 466 1.86 10.46 8.42
C GLY A 466 3.00 11.15 9.17
N ASN A 467 3.40 10.57 10.29
CA ASN A 467 4.45 11.18 11.12
C ASN A 467 5.83 10.71 10.66
N LEU A 468 6.77 11.66 10.51
CA LEU A 468 8.18 11.29 10.43
C LEU A 468 8.64 10.74 11.78
N THR A 469 9.49 9.72 11.77
CA THR A 469 10.03 9.09 12.96
C THR A 469 11.55 9.06 12.91
N LYS A 470 12.17 9.32 14.06
CA LYS A 470 13.61 9.14 14.31
C LYS A 470 13.81 8.11 15.41
N ASN A 471 14.59 7.07 15.15
CA ASN A 471 14.83 5.98 16.10
C ASN A 471 13.52 5.34 16.63
N GLY A 472 12.49 5.31 15.80
CA GLY A 472 11.16 4.78 16.15
C GLY A 472 10.26 5.71 16.96
N ALA A 473 10.73 6.90 17.35
CA ALA A 473 9.91 7.93 17.99
C ALA A 473 9.48 8.99 16.97
N ILE A 474 8.28 9.55 17.12
CA ILE A 474 7.80 10.64 16.27
C ILE A 474 8.75 11.84 16.39
N LEU A 475 9.14 12.40 15.25
CA LEU A 475 9.93 13.62 15.17
C LEU A 475 9.00 14.82 15.43
N SER A 476 9.34 15.66 16.41
CA SER A 476 8.56 16.86 16.71
C SER A 476 8.87 18.04 15.78
N THR A 477 10.07 18.07 15.21
CA THR A 477 10.54 19.14 14.31
C THR A 477 9.76 19.11 13.01
N ALA A 478 9.29 20.28 12.56
CA ALA A 478 8.61 20.40 11.29
C ALA A 478 9.58 20.21 10.10
N VAL A 479 9.25 19.26 9.23
CA VAL A 479 10.03 18.91 8.03
C VAL A 479 9.37 19.50 6.79
N GLN A 480 10.16 20.15 5.94
CA GLN A 480 9.71 20.75 4.68
C GLN A 480 9.80 19.76 3.52
N SER A 481 10.89 18.98 3.45
CA SER A 481 11.06 17.95 2.43
C SER A 481 11.91 16.78 2.92
N LEU A 482 11.67 15.62 2.31
CA LEU A 482 12.45 14.40 2.45
C LEU A 482 12.61 13.76 1.07
N SER A 483 13.85 13.48 0.70
CA SER A 483 14.18 12.74 -0.52
C SER A 483 14.85 11.41 -0.17
N ILE A 484 14.59 10.39 -0.99
CA ILE A 484 15.34 9.14 -1.01
C ILE A 484 15.85 8.94 -2.43
N GLU A 485 17.13 8.62 -2.56
CA GLU A 485 17.77 8.27 -3.81
C GLU A 485 18.56 6.98 -3.65
N GLY A 486 18.27 6.02 -4.52
CA GLY A 486 18.96 4.75 -4.57
C GLY A 486 19.61 4.51 -5.93
N ASP A 487 20.81 3.96 -5.93
CA ASP A 487 21.54 3.49 -7.11
C ASP A 487 22.01 2.04 -6.94
N ALA A 488 21.63 1.17 -7.88
CA ALA A 488 22.08 -0.22 -7.96
C ALA A 488 23.41 -0.36 -8.73
N SER A 489 23.96 0.75 -9.24
CA SER A 489 25.21 0.88 -9.99
C SER A 489 25.32 -0.18 -11.10
N LEU A 490 24.30 -0.19 -11.98
CA LEU A 490 24.20 -1.14 -13.07
C LEU A 490 25.29 -0.94 -14.12
N ARG A 491 25.69 -2.04 -14.78
CA ARG A 491 26.65 -2.00 -15.89
C ARG A 491 26.33 -3.03 -16.97
N ASN A 492 26.47 -2.62 -18.22
CA ASN A 492 26.38 -3.51 -19.37
C ASN A 492 27.51 -4.56 -19.35
N GLN A 493 27.15 -5.85 -19.44
CA GLN A 493 28.11 -6.95 -19.59
C GLN A 493 28.23 -7.33 -21.06
N ASN A 494 29.14 -6.65 -21.76
CA ASN A 494 29.38 -6.83 -23.19
C ASN A 494 30.24 -8.06 -23.48
N ALA A 495 30.05 -8.67 -24.65
CA ALA A 495 30.81 -9.85 -25.10
C ALA A 495 31.13 -9.79 -26.58
N VAL A 496 32.28 -10.35 -26.98
CA VAL A 496 32.68 -10.45 -28.38
C VAL A 496 31.66 -11.26 -29.17
N GLY A 497 31.32 -10.78 -30.37
CA GLY A 497 30.33 -11.42 -31.24
C GLY A 497 28.87 -11.14 -30.84
N SER A 498 28.64 -10.22 -29.90
CA SER A 498 27.30 -9.78 -29.52
C SER A 498 27.15 -8.28 -29.70
N LYS A 499 26.10 -7.86 -30.40
CA LYS A 499 25.76 -6.46 -30.59
C LYS A 499 25.19 -5.82 -29.31
N PHE A 500 24.39 -6.59 -28.57
CA PHE A 500 23.74 -6.17 -27.34
C PHE A 500 24.48 -6.75 -26.13
N ALA A 501 24.30 -6.15 -24.95
CA ALA A 501 24.82 -6.72 -23.72
C ALA A 501 24.31 -8.17 -23.52
N ARG A 502 25.13 -9.04 -22.92
CA ARG A 502 24.75 -10.42 -22.57
C ARG A 502 24.08 -10.54 -21.20
N GLY A 503 24.16 -9.48 -20.41
CA GLY A 503 23.53 -9.32 -19.12
C GLY A 503 23.75 -7.91 -18.59
N ILE A 504 23.02 -7.57 -17.54
CA ILE A 504 23.23 -6.34 -16.78
C ILE A 504 23.76 -6.73 -15.40
N GLY A 505 24.99 -6.33 -15.09
CA GLY A 505 25.59 -6.57 -13.79
C GLY A 505 25.09 -5.55 -12.78
N THR A 506 24.77 -5.98 -11.57
CA THR A 506 24.46 -5.11 -10.43
C THR A 506 25.74 -4.76 -9.67
N GLY A 507 25.82 -3.54 -9.14
CA GLY A 507 26.93 -3.03 -8.35
C GLY A 507 26.59 -2.98 -6.87
N ARG A 508 27.31 -2.13 -6.13
CA ARG A 508 26.99 -1.85 -4.73
C ARG A 508 25.70 -1.03 -4.69
N PHE A 509 24.74 -1.46 -3.87
CA PHE A 509 23.58 -0.65 -3.55
C PHE A 509 24.00 0.57 -2.74
N GLN A 510 23.74 1.75 -3.28
CA GLN A 510 23.93 3.04 -2.62
C GLN A 510 22.56 3.63 -2.31
N LEU A 511 22.38 4.12 -1.09
CA LEU A 511 21.15 4.77 -0.67
C LEU A 511 21.51 6.04 0.09
N THR A 512 21.05 7.16 -0.44
CA THR A 512 21.31 8.52 0.04
C THR A 512 20.00 9.31 0.01
N GLY A 513 20.03 10.52 0.54
CA GLY A 513 18.93 11.45 0.41
C GLY A 513 19.19 12.72 1.18
N ALA A 514 18.19 13.58 1.17
CA ALA A 514 18.20 14.87 1.87
C ALA A 514 16.96 15.01 2.75
N LEU A 515 17.09 15.79 3.83
CA LEU A 515 16.01 16.15 4.73
C LEU A 515 16.14 17.65 5.03
N THR A 516 15.14 18.44 4.66
CA THR A 516 15.10 19.87 4.99
C THR A 516 14.09 20.10 6.12
N ALA A 517 14.54 20.65 7.24
CA ALA A 517 13.70 20.91 8.41
C ALA A 517 13.88 22.35 8.93
N TYR A 518 12.91 22.85 9.70
CA TYR A 518 13.10 24.10 10.44
C TYR A 518 14.10 23.87 11.58
N PHE A 519 15.06 24.78 11.74
CA PHE A 519 16.05 24.67 12.80
C PHE A 519 15.47 25.10 14.15
N GLU A 520 14.94 24.13 14.90
CA GLU A 520 14.29 24.35 16.20
C GLU A 520 15.19 24.01 17.40
N ASP A 521 16.01 22.96 17.27
CA ASP A 521 16.89 22.46 18.34
C ASP A 521 18.21 21.91 17.80
N LEU A 522 19.12 21.53 18.71
CA LEU A 522 20.42 20.96 18.35
C LEU A 522 20.40 19.43 18.22
N THR A 523 19.24 18.78 18.26
CA THR A 523 19.14 17.33 18.38
C THR A 523 19.68 16.62 17.14
N MET A 524 19.27 17.05 15.94
CA MET A 524 19.77 16.48 14.68
C MET A 524 21.23 16.90 14.42
N TYR A 525 21.53 18.19 14.55
CA TYR A 525 22.90 18.69 14.48
C TYR A 525 23.91 17.97 15.39
N ASN A 526 23.53 17.62 16.62
CA ASN A 526 24.42 16.86 17.51
C ASN A 526 24.66 15.43 17.01
N HIS A 527 23.67 14.79 16.37
CA HIS A 527 23.88 13.48 15.73
C HIS A 527 24.87 13.59 14.56
N PHE A 528 24.82 14.68 13.80
CA PHE A 528 25.81 14.97 12.77
C PHE A 528 27.22 15.14 13.39
N LEU A 529 27.38 16.01 14.39
CA LEU A 529 28.67 16.25 15.06
C LEU A 529 29.27 14.99 15.70
N ASN A 530 28.43 14.18 16.35
CA ASN A 530 28.86 12.94 17.00
C ASN A 530 29.01 11.77 16.01
N HIS A 531 28.55 11.95 14.77
CA HIS A 531 28.54 10.93 13.73
C HIS A 531 27.79 9.67 14.15
N ASP A 532 26.67 9.88 14.85
CA ASP A 532 25.78 8.83 15.36
C ASP A 532 25.07 8.11 14.21
N THR A 533 24.77 6.82 14.42
CA THR A 533 23.86 6.09 13.54
C THR A 533 22.44 6.26 14.04
N ILE A 534 21.55 6.74 13.18
CA ILE A 534 20.11 6.91 13.47
C ILE A 534 19.27 6.15 12.46
N SER A 535 17.98 5.97 12.75
CA SER A 535 16.99 5.50 11.79
C SER A 535 16.01 6.63 11.44
N ILE A 536 15.57 6.70 10.19
CA ILE A 536 14.46 7.54 9.76
C ILE A 536 13.35 6.64 9.20
N GLY A 537 12.10 6.96 9.51
CA GLY A 537 10.95 6.31 8.90
C GLY A 537 9.77 7.25 8.73
N PHE A 538 8.92 6.95 7.76
CA PHE A 538 7.73 7.72 7.44
C PHE A 538 6.69 6.85 6.76
N ASP A 539 5.43 7.22 6.90
CA ASP A 539 4.32 6.47 6.37
C ASP A 539 3.46 7.27 5.40
N PHE A 540 2.79 6.55 4.50
CA PHE A 540 1.72 7.08 3.67
C PHE A 540 0.44 6.33 3.95
N LYS A 541 -0.68 7.04 4.01
CA LYS A 541 -2.03 6.47 3.99
C LYS A 541 -2.87 7.11 2.89
N ASP A 542 -3.45 6.29 2.02
CA ASP A 542 -4.39 6.75 0.99
C ASP A 542 -5.84 6.83 1.50
N GLN A 543 -6.74 7.39 0.68
CA GLN A 543 -8.18 7.49 0.98
C GLN A 543 -8.86 6.13 1.23
N ASP A 544 -8.32 5.05 0.67
CA ASP A 544 -8.82 3.69 0.82
C ASP A 544 -8.19 2.99 2.04
N SER A 545 -7.45 3.74 2.86
CA SER A 545 -6.71 3.26 4.04
C SER A 545 -5.68 2.18 3.73
N ASN A 546 -5.13 2.16 2.52
CA ASN A 546 -3.90 1.43 2.23
C ASN A 546 -2.73 2.21 2.85
N VAL A 547 -1.76 1.48 3.43
CA VAL A 547 -0.67 2.09 4.19
C VAL A 547 0.68 1.58 3.70
N TYR A 548 1.65 2.48 3.58
CA TYR A 548 3.07 2.16 3.38
C TYR A 548 3.88 2.72 4.54
N TYR A 549 4.92 2.01 4.98
CA TYR A 549 5.96 2.50 5.86
C TYR A 549 7.30 2.35 5.17
N TYR A 550 7.98 3.47 4.93
CA TYR A 550 9.37 3.48 4.49
C TYR A 550 10.26 3.61 5.72
N THR A 551 11.23 2.72 5.85
CA THR A 551 12.19 2.71 6.97
C THR A 551 13.60 2.58 6.43
N ILE A 552 14.44 3.55 6.80
CA ILE A 552 15.89 3.49 6.66
C ILE A 552 16.45 3.17 8.04
N PRO A 553 16.74 1.89 8.35
CA PRO A 553 17.02 1.44 9.72
C PRO A 553 18.36 1.95 10.27
N ALA A 554 19.33 2.24 9.40
CA ALA A 554 20.62 2.79 9.80
C ALA A 554 21.14 3.76 8.74
N LEU A 555 21.30 5.02 9.13
CA LEU A 555 21.91 6.07 8.32
C LEU A 555 22.82 6.96 9.16
N LYS A 556 23.67 7.72 8.48
CA LYS A 556 24.44 8.81 9.07
C LYS A 556 24.22 10.09 8.29
N ILE A 557 24.10 11.19 9.02
CA ILE A 557 24.10 12.53 8.45
C ILE A 557 25.53 12.84 8.00
N THR A 558 25.71 13.22 6.74
CA THR A 558 27.01 13.47 6.10
C THR A 558 27.27 14.96 5.89
N SER A 559 26.22 15.77 5.81
CA SER A 559 26.28 17.21 5.70
C SER A 559 25.09 17.81 6.45
N ASP A 560 25.31 18.94 7.11
CA ASP A 560 24.29 19.66 7.87
C ASP A 560 24.66 21.16 8.02
N PRO A 561 24.61 21.93 6.91
CA PRO A 561 24.82 23.37 6.96
C PRO A 561 23.64 24.07 7.65
N ILE A 562 23.95 24.88 8.66
CA ILE A 562 22.99 25.80 9.29
C ILE A 562 23.55 27.21 9.12
N THR A 563 22.88 28.04 8.32
CA THR A 563 23.31 29.41 8.06
C THR A 563 22.13 30.37 8.01
N PRO A 564 22.19 31.56 8.64
CA PRO A 564 21.17 32.59 8.47
C PRO A 564 21.17 33.14 7.03
N GLY A 565 20.04 33.00 6.33
CA GLY A 565 19.92 33.35 4.89
C GLY A 565 19.74 34.84 4.57
N GLY A 566 19.38 35.68 5.55
CA GLY A 566 19.17 37.11 5.36
C GLY A 566 18.14 37.72 6.30
N ILE A 567 17.75 38.97 6.03
CA ILE A 567 16.64 39.63 6.74
C ILE A 567 15.31 38.98 6.28
N ASP A 568 14.39 38.75 7.22
CA ASP A 568 13.04 38.19 6.99
C ASP A 568 13.00 36.76 6.40
N GLN A 569 13.94 35.89 6.81
CA GLN A 569 13.99 34.48 6.43
C GLN A 569 14.09 33.57 7.65
N ASP A 570 13.42 32.41 7.59
CA ASP A 570 13.60 31.33 8.57
C ASP A 570 14.95 30.64 8.39
N VAL A 571 15.48 30.06 9.46
CA VAL A 571 16.69 29.23 9.41
C VAL A 571 16.28 27.77 9.21
N LEU A 572 16.78 27.18 8.13
CA LEU A 572 16.56 25.78 7.80
C LEU A 572 17.82 24.96 8.09
N GLU A 573 17.60 23.70 8.43
CA GLU A 573 18.60 22.64 8.58
C GLU A 573 18.50 21.74 7.33
N GLU A 574 19.50 21.82 6.44
CA GLU A 574 19.53 21.09 5.15
C GLU A 574 20.43 19.85 5.25
N MET A 575 19.90 18.76 5.81
CA MET A 575 20.69 17.56 6.06
C MET A 575 20.83 16.71 4.79
N GLU A 576 22.05 16.26 4.50
CA GLU A 576 22.31 15.14 3.59
C GLU A 576 22.67 13.90 4.40
N TRP A 577 22.25 12.72 3.93
CA TRP A 577 22.52 11.47 4.62
C TRP A 577 22.90 10.33 3.68
N SER A 578 23.59 9.33 4.26
CA SER A 578 23.91 8.08 3.59
C SER A 578 23.56 6.90 4.49
N ALA A 579 22.87 5.91 3.92
CA ALA A 579 22.50 4.71 4.62
C ALA A 579 23.64 3.69 4.69
N LEU A 580 23.59 2.85 5.72
CA LEU A 580 24.46 1.70 5.90
C LEU A 580 23.64 0.48 6.29
N ARG A 581 24.25 -0.69 6.17
CA ARG A 581 23.59 -1.94 6.53
C ARG A 581 23.34 -1.98 8.04
N ASP A 582 22.09 -2.09 8.43
CA ASP A 582 21.73 -2.27 9.84
C ASP A 582 22.14 -3.66 10.34
N ALA A 583 22.54 -3.74 11.61
CA ALA A 583 23.01 -4.97 12.22
C ALA A 583 21.86 -5.94 12.55
N ALA A 584 20.68 -5.41 12.92
CA ALA A 584 19.54 -6.20 13.35
C ALA A 584 18.68 -6.69 12.16
N THR A 585 18.33 -5.79 11.24
CA THR A 585 17.47 -6.12 10.08
C THR A 585 18.25 -6.60 8.86
N ARG A 586 19.59 -6.41 8.85
CA ARG A 586 20.50 -6.78 7.76
C ARG A 586 20.24 -6.05 6.44
N CYS A 587 19.46 -4.97 6.42
CA CYS A 587 19.14 -4.18 5.23
C CYS A 587 19.54 -2.70 5.35
N MET A 588 19.42 -1.95 4.24
CA MET A 588 19.59 -0.49 4.17
C MET A 588 18.25 0.24 3.94
N LEU A 589 17.32 -0.41 3.24
CA LEU A 589 15.95 0.04 3.02
C LEU A 589 14.99 -1.09 3.38
N GLN A 590 13.92 -0.72 4.08
CA GLN A 590 12.76 -1.57 4.30
C GLN A 590 11.50 -0.78 3.94
N VAL A 591 10.58 -1.45 3.27
CA VAL A 591 9.24 -0.93 3.02
C VAL A 591 8.23 -1.95 3.49
N ASP A 592 7.33 -1.57 4.38
CA ASP A 592 6.18 -2.38 4.78
C ASP A 592 4.93 -1.80 4.13
N ARG A 593 4.01 -2.66 3.69
CA ARG A 593 2.79 -2.24 3.02
C ARG A 593 1.59 -3.04 3.49
N PHE A 594 0.44 -2.39 3.54
CA PHE A 594 -0.80 -2.92 4.07
C PHE A 594 -1.98 -2.51 3.20
N SER A 595 -2.80 -3.48 2.82
CA SER A 595 -4.14 -3.22 2.25
C SER A 595 -5.04 -2.54 3.29
N SER A 596 -6.20 -2.01 2.88
CA SER A 596 -7.18 -1.32 3.73
C SER A 596 -7.15 -1.75 5.21
N VAL A 597 -6.83 -0.80 6.08
CA VAL A 597 -6.84 -0.95 7.54
C VAL A 597 -8.12 -0.43 8.19
N LEU A 598 -9.21 -0.29 7.43
CA LEU A 598 -10.53 0.02 8.02
C LEU A 598 -10.97 -1.08 9.01
N PRO A 599 -11.67 -0.74 10.10
CA PRO A 599 -12.18 -1.73 11.03
C PRO A 599 -13.16 -2.71 10.37
N THR A 600 -13.04 -3.99 10.71
CA THR A 600 -13.99 -5.05 10.31
C THR A 600 -15.22 -5.07 11.20
#